data_AF-A0A7C6HEA4-F1
#
_entry.id   AF-A0A7C6HEA4-F1
#
_cell.length_a   1.000
_cell.length_b   1.000
_cell.length_c   1.000
_cell.angle_alpha   90.00
_cell.angle_beta   90.00
_cell.angle_gamma   90.00
#
_symmetry.space_group_name_H-M   'P 1'
#
loop_
_entity.id
_entity.type
_entity.pdbx_description
1 polymer ?
#
loop_
_entity_poly.entity_id
_entity_poly.type
_entity_poly.pdbx_seq_one_letter_code
_entity_poly.pdbx_strand_id
1 'polypeptide(L)'
;MDIKKKLIIMGVCIVIVIAVLAANVIRRLNYKEEDSIDKEEVVKEDIMTIAEAYRLLSYLEYDKKGREALKTDINYADEDMSGWYDSYVNAVWKMGLIEGTITVSPNNALTVGQCKTLIDRLITKKPQLQGVYSNLSFDFMNAGEEMPIPQFLELYKALLELMPEDERIAKNEVLFILDREITEDGRDRIVADR
;
A
#
# COMPACT_ATOMS: atom_id res chain seq x y z
N MET A 1 -24.17 -18.23 -32.82
CA MET A 1 -23.83 -19.04 -31.63
C MET A 1 -25.11 -19.23 -30.82
N ASP A 2 -25.56 -20.47 -30.69
CA ASP A 2 -26.91 -20.84 -30.20
C ASP A 2 -27.18 -20.30 -28.78
N ILE A 3 -28.34 -19.66 -28.55
CA ILE A 3 -28.71 -19.05 -27.27
C ILE A 3 -28.68 -20.10 -26.13
N LYS A 4 -28.98 -21.36 -26.45
CA LYS A 4 -28.85 -22.51 -25.54
C LYS A 4 -27.42 -22.73 -25.06
N LYS A 5 -26.41 -22.54 -25.93
CA LYS A 5 -25.00 -22.69 -25.55
C LYS A 5 -24.52 -21.55 -24.65
N LYS A 6 -25.03 -20.31 -24.83
CA LYS A 6 -24.72 -19.18 -23.95
C LYS A 6 -25.29 -19.37 -22.53
N LEU A 7 -26.51 -19.89 -22.40
CA LEU A 7 -27.13 -20.18 -21.10
C LEU A 7 -26.40 -21.30 -20.33
N ILE A 8 -25.96 -22.34 -21.03
CA ILE A 8 -25.17 -23.43 -20.42
C ILE A 8 -23.81 -22.90 -19.92
N ILE A 9 -23.12 -22.08 -20.71
CA ILE A 9 -21.83 -21.50 -20.32
C ILE A 9 -21.97 -20.57 -19.10
N MET A 10 -22.99 -19.71 -19.09
CA MET A 10 -23.24 -18.79 -17.97
C MET A 10 -23.57 -19.53 -16.67
N GLY A 11 -24.35 -20.60 -16.75
CA GLY A 11 -24.66 -21.45 -15.59
C GLY A 11 -23.42 -22.16 -15.04
N VAL A 12 -22.55 -22.68 -15.91
CA VAL A 12 -21.30 -23.33 -15.48
C VAL A 12 -20.36 -22.35 -14.78
N CYS A 13 -20.23 -21.12 -15.28
CA CYS A 13 -19.41 -20.10 -14.62
C CYS A 13 -19.90 -19.77 -13.20
N ILE A 14 -21.22 -19.67 -12.99
CA ILE A 14 -21.80 -19.39 -11.67
C ILE A 14 -21.52 -20.53 -10.69
N VAL A 15 -21.64 -21.78 -11.14
CA VAL A 15 -21.36 -22.95 -10.30
C VAL A 15 -19.88 -23.01 -9.90
N ILE A 16 -18.96 -22.66 -10.81
CA ILE A 16 -17.53 -22.59 -10.49
C ILE A 16 -17.24 -21.50 -9.45
N VAL A 17 -17.84 -20.31 -9.60
CA VAL A 17 -17.68 -19.21 -8.63
C VAL A 17 -18.20 -19.60 -7.24
N ILE A 18 -19.38 -20.23 -7.17
CA ILE A 18 -19.96 -20.70 -5.91
C ILE A 18 -19.10 -21.79 -5.27
N ALA A 19 -18.55 -22.73 -6.06
CA ALA A 19 -17.67 -23.78 -5.57
C ALA A 19 -16.36 -23.22 -5.00
N VAL A 20 -15.77 -22.20 -5.65
CA VAL A 20 -14.56 -21.51 -5.16
C VAL A 20 -14.86 -20.77 -3.85
N LEU A 21 -15.98 -20.05 -3.77
CA LEU A 21 -16.40 -19.37 -2.54
C LEU A 21 -16.68 -20.35 -1.40
N ALA A 22 -17.39 -21.45 -1.67
CA ALA A 22 -17.67 -22.49 -0.69
C ALA A 22 -16.40 -23.21 -0.22
N ALA A 23 -15.47 -23.52 -1.13
CA ALA A 23 -14.18 -24.10 -0.78
C ALA A 23 -13.34 -23.14 0.08
N ASN A 24 -13.38 -21.84 -0.21
CA ASN A 24 -12.69 -20.82 0.58
C ASN A 24 -13.30 -20.68 1.99
N VAL A 25 -14.63 -20.78 2.11
CA VAL A 25 -15.34 -20.78 3.40
C VAL A 25 -15.05 -22.05 4.21
N ILE A 26 -15.09 -23.23 3.59
CA ILE A 26 -14.83 -24.51 4.29
C ILE A 26 -13.36 -24.61 4.71
N ARG A 27 -12.41 -24.15 3.88
CA ARG A 27 -10.98 -24.09 4.24
C ARG A 27 -10.72 -23.16 5.43
N ARG A 28 -11.52 -22.09 5.57
CA ARG A 28 -11.48 -21.18 6.72
C ARG A 28 -12.08 -21.80 8.00
N LEU A 29 -13.06 -22.68 7.87
CA LEU A 29 -13.70 -23.37 9.01
C LEU A 29 -12.87 -24.53 9.54
N ASN A 30 -12.22 -25.31 8.66
CA ASN A 30 -11.37 -26.44 9.09
C ASN A 30 -10.00 -26.02 9.67
N TYR A 31 -9.66 -24.73 9.64
CA TYR A 31 -8.49 -24.17 10.33
C TYR A 31 -8.81 -23.69 11.76
N LYS A 32 -10.08 -23.76 12.19
CA LYS A 32 -10.58 -23.25 13.48
C LYS A 32 -10.93 -24.35 14.50
N GLU A 33 -10.28 -25.52 14.44
CA GLU A 33 -10.37 -26.54 15.50
C GLU A 33 -9.03 -26.67 16.23
N GLU A 34 -8.69 -25.67 17.03
CA GLU A 34 -8.17 -25.84 18.39
C GLU A 34 -8.03 -24.47 19.08
N ASP A 35 -8.55 -24.39 20.30
CA ASP A 35 -8.53 -23.30 21.27
C ASP A 35 -9.44 -22.06 21.08
N SER A 36 -10.67 -22.28 21.58
CA SER A 36 -11.36 -21.54 22.66
C SER A 36 -11.27 -20.00 22.78
N ILE A 37 -12.48 -19.45 23.05
CA ILE A 37 -12.84 -18.11 23.56
C ILE A 37 -13.16 -17.08 22.46
N ASP A 38 -14.45 -16.96 22.14
CA ASP A 38 -15.04 -15.81 21.44
C ASP A 38 -14.86 -14.53 22.27
N LYS A 39 -13.68 -13.92 22.17
CA LYS A 39 -13.59 -12.47 22.02
C LYS A 39 -13.71 -12.21 20.54
N GLU A 40 -14.58 -11.28 20.14
CA GLU A 40 -14.67 -10.77 18.78
C GLU A 40 -13.24 -10.53 18.25
N GLU A 41 -12.80 -11.44 17.38
CA GLU A 41 -11.53 -11.36 16.67
C GLU A 41 -11.65 -10.17 15.73
N VAL A 42 -11.28 -8.99 16.23
CA VAL A 42 -10.99 -7.82 15.40
C VAL A 42 -10.02 -8.32 14.33
N VAL A 43 -10.46 -8.29 13.07
CA VAL A 43 -9.59 -8.55 11.92
C VAL A 43 -8.38 -7.66 12.11
N LYS A 44 -7.22 -8.25 12.39
CA LYS A 44 -5.97 -7.52 12.56
C LYS A 44 -5.67 -6.93 11.18
N GLU A 45 -6.04 -5.68 10.97
CA GLU A 45 -5.75 -4.98 9.72
C GLU A 45 -4.22 -4.96 9.55
N ASP A 46 -3.74 -5.35 8.37
CA ASP A 46 -2.32 -5.25 8.08
C ASP A 46 -1.90 -3.77 8.19
N ILE A 47 -0.88 -3.53 9.01
CA ILE A 47 -0.40 -2.18 9.34
C ILE A 47 0.64 -1.75 8.32
N MET A 48 0.51 -0.52 7.81
CA MET A 48 1.44 0.08 6.86
C MET A 48 2.77 0.39 7.55
N THR A 49 3.89 -0.08 7.00
CA THR A 49 5.21 0.36 7.46
C THR A 49 5.65 1.67 6.80
N ILE A 50 6.58 2.39 7.44
CA ILE A 50 7.17 3.61 6.87
C ILE A 50 7.84 3.32 5.52
N ALA A 51 8.54 2.19 5.39
CA ALA A 51 9.21 1.76 4.16
C ALA A 51 8.24 1.57 2.99
N GLU A 52 7.11 0.91 3.23
CA GLU A 52 6.08 0.67 2.21
C GLU A 52 5.41 1.97 1.78
N ALA A 53 5.13 2.86 2.73
CA ALA A 53 4.62 4.19 2.42
C ALA A 53 5.61 5.00 1.58
N TYR A 54 6.90 5.00 1.92
CA TYR A 54 7.92 5.70 1.14
C TYR A 54 8.07 5.11 -0.26
N ARG A 55 7.98 3.78 -0.38
CA ARG A 55 7.96 3.13 -1.69
C ARG A 55 6.81 3.65 -2.53
N LEU A 56 5.58 3.66 -2.03
CA LEU A 56 4.42 4.17 -2.77
C LEU A 56 4.58 5.65 -3.13
N LEU A 57 4.93 6.51 -2.16
CA LEU A 57 5.12 7.95 -2.41
C LEU A 57 6.22 8.23 -3.44
N SER A 58 7.28 7.43 -3.47
CA SER A 58 8.37 7.62 -4.43
C SER A 58 7.92 7.50 -5.90
N TYR A 59 6.87 6.71 -6.17
CA TYR A 59 6.33 6.54 -7.51
C TYR A 59 5.56 7.75 -8.02
N LEU A 60 5.26 8.72 -7.16
CA LEU A 60 4.65 10.00 -7.57
C LEU A 60 5.60 10.86 -8.39
N GLU A 61 6.92 10.65 -8.28
CA GLU A 61 7.93 11.47 -8.98
C GLU A 61 9.00 10.67 -9.70
N TYR A 62 9.15 9.38 -9.37
CA TYR A 62 10.23 8.58 -9.93
C TYR A 62 9.76 7.19 -10.31
N ASP A 63 10.06 6.79 -11.53
CA ASP A 63 10.09 5.38 -11.90
C ASP A 63 11.33 4.71 -11.29
N LYS A 64 11.49 3.41 -11.52
CA LYS A 64 12.62 2.66 -10.98
C LYS A 64 13.97 3.23 -11.42
N LYS A 65 14.14 3.48 -12.71
CA LYS A 65 15.40 4.01 -13.27
C LYS A 65 15.72 5.39 -12.72
N GLY A 66 14.72 6.26 -12.61
CA GLY A 66 14.83 7.59 -12.04
C GLY A 66 15.29 7.54 -10.59
N ARG A 67 14.70 6.65 -9.76
CA ARG A 67 15.13 6.48 -8.36
C ARG A 67 16.56 5.96 -8.24
N GLU A 68 16.92 4.95 -9.03
CA GLU A 68 18.25 4.33 -8.99
C GLU A 68 19.36 5.29 -9.46
N ALA A 69 19.00 6.28 -10.29
CA ALA A 69 19.92 7.32 -10.73
C ALA A 69 20.11 8.45 -9.69
N LEU A 70 19.30 8.51 -8.63
CA LEU A 70 19.45 9.52 -7.59
C LEU A 70 20.74 9.29 -6.81
N LYS A 71 21.52 10.36 -6.62
CA LYS A 71 22.65 10.33 -5.68
C LYS A 71 22.10 10.06 -4.26
N THR A 72 22.60 8.99 -3.64
CA THR A 72 22.25 8.64 -2.26
C THR A 72 23.09 9.46 -1.29
N ASP A 73 22.43 10.29 -0.47
CA ASP A 73 23.10 11.07 0.59
C ASP A 73 22.32 11.07 1.92
N ILE A 74 21.34 10.17 2.09
CA ILE A 74 20.68 9.95 3.39
C ILE A 74 21.64 9.27 4.36
N ASN A 75 21.45 9.51 5.66
CA ASN A 75 22.21 8.89 6.73
C ASN A 75 21.26 8.31 7.76
N TYR A 76 21.44 7.04 8.12
CA TYR A 76 20.73 6.42 9.23
C TYR A 76 21.43 6.74 10.56
N ALA A 77 20.66 6.93 11.63
CA ALA A 77 21.19 7.12 12.97
C ALA A 77 21.91 5.85 13.47
N ASP A 78 21.39 4.67 13.10
CA ASP A 78 21.97 3.37 13.39
C ASP A 78 22.19 2.59 12.08
N GLU A 79 23.35 1.93 11.93
CA GLU A 79 23.73 1.24 10.68
C GLU A 79 22.81 0.07 10.32
N ASP A 80 22.14 -0.53 11.31
CA ASP A 80 21.22 -1.66 11.13
C ASP A 80 19.86 -1.26 10.54
N MET A 81 19.61 0.04 10.37
CA MET A 81 18.38 0.56 9.74
C MET A 81 18.41 0.54 8.22
N SER A 82 19.55 0.28 7.57
CA SER A 82 19.63 0.16 6.11
C SER A 82 18.96 -1.14 5.63
N GLY A 83 18.30 -1.09 4.47
CA GLY A 83 17.59 -2.25 3.94
C GLY A 83 17.14 -2.13 2.49
N TRP A 84 16.19 -3.00 2.10
CA TRP A 84 15.64 -3.04 0.74
C TRP A 84 14.99 -1.70 0.30
N TYR A 85 14.65 -0.86 1.26
CA TYR A 85 13.93 0.39 1.05
C TYR A 85 14.81 1.62 0.88
N ASP A 86 16.14 1.51 0.95
CA ASP A 86 17.05 2.66 0.96
C ASP A 86 16.85 3.59 -0.23
N SER A 87 16.60 3.02 -1.42
CA SER A 87 16.33 3.80 -2.62
C SER A 87 15.02 4.61 -2.51
N TYR A 88 14.02 4.09 -1.83
CA TYR A 88 12.74 4.78 -1.60
C TYR A 88 12.85 5.84 -0.52
N VAL A 89 13.57 5.57 0.57
CA VAL A 89 13.88 6.57 1.61
C VAL A 89 14.64 7.74 0.99
N ASN A 90 15.66 7.46 0.17
CA ASN A 90 16.42 8.49 -0.53
C ASN A 90 15.54 9.28 -1.50
N ALA A 91 14.65 8.62 -2.24
CA ALA A 91 13.72 9.30 -3.15
C ALA A 91 12.78 10.26 -2.39
N VAL A 92 12.15 9.80 -1.31
CA VAL A 92 11.26 10.62 -0.48
C VAL A 92 12.00 11.80 0.18
N TRP A 93 13.27 11.61 0.52
CA TRP A 93 14.14 12.73 0.93
C TRP A 93 14.40 13.72 -0.22
N LYS A 94 14.70 13.26 -1.44
CA LYS A 94 14.88 14.13 -2.62
C LYS A 94 13.61 14.87 -3.01
N MET A 95 12.43 14.29 -2.76
CA MET A 95 11.13 14.97 -2.87
C MET A 95 10.94 16.08 -1.81
N GLY A 96 11.79 16.09 -0.77
CA GLY A 96 11.73 17.05 0.34
C GLY A 96 10.64 16.74 1.36
N LEU A 97 10.22 15.47 1.46
CA LEU A 97 9.17 15.06 2.40
C LEU A 97 9.73 14.68 3.77
N ILE A 98 11.02 14.33 3.86
CA ILE A 98 11.71 13.95 5.10
C ILE A 98 13.06 14.66 5.18
N GLU A 99 13.69 14.61 6.36
CA GLU A 99 15.06 15.08 6.54
C GLU A 99 16.07 14.02 6.09
N GLY A 100 17.31 14.43 5.80
CA GLY A 100 18.36 13.52 5.33
C GLY A 100 18.95 12.62 6.41
N THR A 101 18.70 12.93 7.69
CA THR A 101 19.09 12.08 8.83
C THR A 101 17.88 11.30 9.31
N ILE A 102 17.94 9.97 9.19
CA ILE A 102 16.85 9.05 9.49
C ILE A 102 17.03 8.50 10.90
N THR A 103 16.18 8.94 11.82
CA THR A 103 16.22 8.58 13.25
C THR A 103 15.14 7.58 13.66
N VAL A 104 14.22 7.25 12.75
CA VAL A 104 13.14 6.28 12.96
C VAL A 104 13.31 5.19 11.92
N SER A 105 13.37 3.93 12.37
CA SER A 105 13.53 2.79 11.47
C SER A 105 12.39 2.74 10.45
N PRO A 106 12.68 2.64 9.14
CA PRO A 106 11.65 2.49 8.11
C PRO A 106 10.83 1.20 8.23
N ASN A 107 11.30 0.20 8.98
CA ASN A 107 10.52 -1.01 9.27
C ASN A 107 9.42 -0.81 10.33
N ASN A 108 9.42 0.32 11.04
CA ASN A 108 8.38 0.60 12.01
C ASN A 108 7.03 0.88 11.32
N ALA A 109 5.95 0.67 12.06
CA ALA A 109 4.62 1.09 11.65
C ALA A 109 4.59 2.59 11.37
N LEU A 110 3.93 2.97 10.28
CA LEU A 110 3.59 4.34 9.98
C LEU A 110 2.41 4.75 10.86
N THR A 111 2.53 5.85 11.59
CA THR A 111 1.39 6.44 12.31
C THR A 111 0.57 7.35 11.39
N VAL A 112 -0.70 7.54 11.74
CA VAL A 112 -1.60 8.49 11.06
C VAL A 112 -0.99 9.90 11.03
N GLY A 113 -0.36 10.34 12.12
CA GLY A 113 0.29 11.66 12.21
C GLY A 113 1.54 11.79 11.33
N GLN A 114 2.37 10.75 11.25
CA GLN A 114 3.50 10.72 10.32
C GLN A 114 3.02 10.78 8.88
N CYS A 115 1.99 9.99 8.53
CA CYS A 115 1.38 10.03 7.21
C CYS A 115 0.88 11.43 6.85
N LYS A 116 0.13 12.08 7.75
CA LYS A 116 -0.36 13.44 7.54
C LYS A 116 0.79 14.42 7.28
N THR A 117 1.86 14.33 8.06
CA THR A 117 3.05 15.19 7.91
C THR A 117 3.70 15.04 6.54
N LEU A 118 3.82 13.80 6.04
CA LEU A 118 4.36 13.54 4.70
C LEU A 118 3.49 14.17 3.62
N ILE A 119 2.16 14.01 3.72
CA ILE A 119 1.22 14.55 2.73
C ILE A 119 1.14 16.08 2.80
N ASP A 120 1.16 16.69 3.99
CA ASP A 120 1.19 18.15 4.14
C ASP A 120 2.45 18.75 3.47
N ARG A 121 3.61 18.12 3.63
CA ARG A 121 4.85 18.51 2.95
C ARG A 121 4.74 18.34 1.43
N LEU A 122 4.12 17.26 0.98
CA LEU A 122 3.85 17.03 -0.44
C LEU A 122 2.92 18.11 -1.02
N ILE A 123 1.85 18.47 -0.33
CA ILE A 123 0.92 19.56 -0.71
C ILE A 123 1.66 20.90 -0.76
N THR A 124 2.57 21.16 0.19
CA THR A 124 3.39 22.38 0.18
C THR A 124 4.22 22.48 -1.11
N LYS A 125 4.71 21.36 -1.63
CA LYS A 125 5.44 21.29 -2.92
C LYS A 125 4.50 21.31 -4.12
N LYS A 126 3.32 20.70 -4.00
CA LYS A 126 2.31 20.52 -5.05
C LYS A 126 0.93 20.98 -4.56
N PRO A 127 0.66 22.30 -4.54
CA PRO A 127 -0.57 22.85 -3.98
C PRO A 127 -1.86 22.32 -4.62
N GLN A 128 -1.79 21.80 -5.86
CA GLN A 128 -2.93 21.15 -6.53
C GLN A 128 -3.48 19.94 -5.76
N LEU A 129 -2.68 19.34 -4.87
CA LEU A 129 -3.08 18.19 -4.04
C LEU A 129 -3.87 18.58 -2.78
N GLN A 130 -4.13 19.86 -2.54
CA GLN A 130 -4.80 20.35 -1.33
C GLN A 130 -6.18 19.69 -1.06
N GLY A 131 -6.86 19.23 -2.12
CA GLY A 131 -8.16 18.57 -2.00
C GLY A 131 -8.12 17.12 -1.49
N VAL A 132 -6.94 16.51 -1.31
CA VAL A 132 -6.78 15.06 -1.09
C VAL A 132 -7.57 14.53 0.10
N TYR A 133 -7.75 15.33 1.15
CA TYR A 133 -8.41 14.90 2.37
C TYR A 133 -9.95 14.93 2.32
N SER A 134 -10.55 15.49 1.26
CA SER A 134 -11.97 15.87 1.28
C SER A 134 -12.94 14.68 1.27
N ASN A 135 -12.52 13.53 0.74
CA ASN A 135 -13.39 12.38 0.49
C ASN A 135 -12.84 11.06 1.09
N LEU A 136 -11.96 11.16 2.08
CA LEU A 136 -11.43 9.98 2.77
C LEU A 136 -12.47 9.44 3.75
N SER A 137 -12.51 8.11 3.90
CA SER A 137 -13.39 7.40 4.84
C SER A 137 -12.95 7.55 6.30
N PHE A 138 -11.79 8.16 6.55
CA PHE A 138 -11.16 8.34 7.85
C PHE A 138 -10.63 9.78 8.01
N ASP A 139 -10.31 10.17 9.24
CA ASP A 139 -9.67 11.44 9.56
C ASP A 139 -8.30 11.25 10.23
N PHE A 140 -7.60 12.36 10.49
CA PHE A 140 -6.25 12.35 11.06
C PHE A 140 -6.24 12.75 12.56
N MET A 141 -7.37 12.64 13.27
CA MET A 141 -7.46 13.07 14.67
C MET A 141 -6.63 12.18 15.62
N ASN A 142 -6.56 10.88 15.33
CA ASN A 142 -5.81 9.93 16.15
C ASN A 142 -4.36 9.79 15.67
N ALA A 143 -3.60 10.89 15.71
CA ALA A 143 -2.26 10.97 15.12
C ALA A 143 -1.25 9.91 15.61
N GLY A 144 -1.44 9.36 16.81
CA GLY A 144 -0.57 8.32 17.39
C GLY A 144 -0.94 6.89 17.00
N GLU A 145 -2.09 6.66 16.36
CA GLU A 145 -2.50 5.32 15.93
C GLU A 145 -1.69 4.88 14.70
N GLU A 146 -1.42 3.58 14.63
CA GLU A 146 -0.81 2.95 13.47
C GLU A 146 -1.78 3.00 12.29
N MET A 147 -1.28 3.33 11.10
CA MET A 147 -2.07 3.47 9.90
C MET A 147 -2.31 2.10 9.26
N PRO A 148 -3.58 1.67 9.11
CA PRO A 148 -3.91 0.49 8.35
C PRO A 148 -3.55 0.65 6.87
N ILE A 149 -3.13 -0.45 6.23
CA ILE A 149 -2.86 -0.46 4.79
C ILE A 149 -4.05 0.06 3.98
N PRO A 150 -5.31 -0.37 4.21
CA PRO A 150 -6.46 0.13 3.44
C PRO A 150 -6.60 1.66 3.47
N GLN A 151 -6.37 2.30 4.63
CA GLN A 151 -6.46 3.76 4.78
C GLN A 151 -5.36 4.47 3.99
N PHE A 152 -4.12 3.98 4.08
CA PHE A 152 -3.02 4.55 3.28
C PHE A 152 -3.30 4.43 1.78
N LEU A 153 -3.83 3.29 1.33
CA LEU A 153 -4.13 3.06 -0.07
C LEU A 153 -5.28 3.92 -0.60
N GLU A 154 -6.31 4.14 0.22
CA GLU A 154 -7.36 5.10 -0.09
C GLU A 154 -6.80 6.51 -0.30
N LEU A 155 -5.96 6.96 0.64
CA LEU A 155 -5.26 8.25 0.53
C LEU A 155 -4.37 8.32 -0.72
N TYR A 156 -3.59 7.27 -1.01
CA TYR A 156 -2.71 7.22 -2.16
C TYR A 156 -3.47 7.30 -3.49
N LYS A 157 -4.63 6.62 -3.59
CA LYS A 157 -5.52 6.73 -4.75
C LYS A 157 -6.06 8.16 -4.91
N ALA A 158 -6.49 8.79 -3.82
CA ALA A 158 -6.95 10.18 -3.84
C ALA A 158 -5.84 11.15 -4.31
N LEU A 159 -4.58 10.93 -3.93
CA LEU A 159 -3.44 11.69 -4.45
C LEU A 159 -3.30 11.54 -5.97
N LEU A 160 -3.33 10.30 -6.45
CA LEU A 160 -3.21 10.02 -7.88
C LEU A 160 -4.34 10.68 -8.67
N GLU A 161 -5.58 10.64 -8.19
CA GLU A 161 -6.73 11.26 -8.85
C GLU A 161 -6.57 12.78 -9.04
N LEU A 162 -5.90 13.46 -8.11
CA LEU A 162 -5.63 14.89 -8.17
C LEU A 162 -4.41 15.26 -9.02
N MET A 163 -3.55 14.30 -9.37
CA MET A 163 -2.39 14.57 -10.22
C MET A 163 -2.79 14.66 -11.71
N PRO A 164 -2.26 15.61 -12.48
CA PRO A 164 -2.42 15.66 -13.94
C PRO A 164 -1.94 14.37 -14.62
N GLU A 165 -2.66 13.87 -15.62
CA GLU A 165 -2.34 12.59 -16.28
C GLU A 165 -0.95 12.57 -16.95
N ASP A 166 -0.47 13.72 -17.41
CA ASP A 166 0.85 13.91 -18.01
C ASP A 166 1.99 13.89 -16.98
N GLU A 167 1.71 14.23 -15.73
CA GLU A 167 2.66 14.14 -14.60
C GLU A 167 2.65 12.77 -13.92
N ARG A 168 1.64 11.93 -14.18
CA ARG A 168 1.57 10.56 -13.65
C ARG A 168 2.62 9.68 -14.34
N ILE A 169 3.80 9.57 -13.73
CA ILE A 169 4.83 8.60 -14.13
C ILE A 169 4.31 7.17 -13.94
N ALA A 170 3.40 6.97 -12.98
CA ALA A 170 2.60 5.76 -12.82
C ALA A 170 1.56 5.60 -13.96
N LYS A 171 2.00 5.45 -15.21
CA LYS A 171 1.13 5.05 -16.33
C LYS A 171 0.76 3.58 -16.18
N ASN A 172 -0.44 3.30 -15.68
CA ASN A 172 -1.14 2.00 -15.72
C ASN A 172 -0.47 0.75 -15.09
N GLU A 173 0.80 0.79 -14.66
CA GLU A 173 1.49 -0.37 -14.07
C GLU A 173 1.35 -0.48 -12.53
N VAL A 174 0.91 0.59 -11.86
CA VAL A 174 0.92 0.67 -10.38
C VAL A 174 -0.37 0.13 -9.73
N LEU A 175 -1.41 -0.15 -10.51
CA LEU A 175 -2.66 -0.74 -9.98
C LEU A 175 -2.57 -2.24 -9.69
N PHE A 176 -1.52 -2.93 -10.16
CA PHE A 176 -1.26 -4.34 -9.82
C PHE A 176 -0.56 -4.52 -8.47
N ILE A 177 -0.10 -3.44 -7.82
CA ILE A 177 0.62 -3.51 -6.53
C ILE A 177 -0.33 -3.83 -5.36
N LEU A 178 -1.64 -3.83 -5.59
CA LEU A 178 -2.66 -4.00 -4.56
C LEU A 178 -3.37 -5.36 -4.58
N ASP A 179 -3.13 -6.18 -5.60
CA ASP A 179 -3.77 -7.51 -5.71
C ASP A 179 -2.75 -8.60 -5.35
N ARG A 180 -2.73 -8.87 -4.04
CA ARG A 180 -2.10 -9.98 -3.30
C ARG A 180 -1.57 -11.13 -4.17
N GLU A 181 -0.25 -11.26 -4.27
CA GLU A 181 0.38 -12.57 -4.51
C GLU A 181 0.66 -13.26 -3.17
N ILE A 182 -0.07 -14.34 -2.89
CA ILE A 182 0.20 -15.24 -1.77
C ILE A 182 1.36 -16.15 -2.20
N THR A 183 2.58 -15.87 -1.73
CA THR A 183 3.72 -16.79 -1.90
C THR A 183 3.70 -17.94 -0.88
N GLU A 184 4.25 -19.10 -1.27
CA GLU A 184 4.20 -20.39 -0.54
C GLU A 184 4.82 -20.41 0.88
N ASP A 185 5.42 -19.31 1.35
CA ASP A 185 6.12 -19.22 2.65
C ASP A 185 5.36 -18.38 3.70
N GLY A 186 4.11 -18.01 3.43
CA GLY A 186 3.16 -17.43 4.41
C GLY A 186 3.52 -16.05 4.98
N ARG A 187 4.51 -15.36 4.40
CA ARG A 187 4.84 -13.97 4.76
C ARG A 187 4.50 -13.05 3.60
N ASP A 188 3.63 -12.07 3.86
CA ASP A 188 3.32 -10.99 2.93
C ASP A 188 4.59 -10.21 2.60
N ARG A 189 4.93 -10.16 1.31
CA ARG A 189 5.99 -9.31 0.80
C ARG A 189 5.47 -8.58 -0.42
N ILE A 190 5.45 -7.26 -0.34
CA ILE A 190 5.24 -6.40 -1.51
C ILE A 190 6.51 -6.53 -2.38
N VAL A 191 6.44 -7.27 -3.48
CA VAL A 191 7.54 -7.37 -4.46
C VAL A 191 7.30 -6.36 -5.58
N ALA A 192 8.34 -5.64 -6.00
CA ALA A 192 8.37 -4.98 -7.31
C ALA A 192 9.64 -5.46 -7.99
N ASP A 193 9.52 -6.43 -8.89
CA ASP A 193 10.25 -6.41 -10.17
C ASP A 193 9.87 -7.60 -11.07
N ARG A 194 9.55 -7.28 -12.33
CA ARG A 194 10.34 -7.71 -13.48
C ARG A 194 10.37 -6.59 -14.51
#